data_AF-A0A938R1C0-F1
#
_entry.id   AF-A0A938R1C0-F1
#
_cell.length_a   1.000
_cell.length_b   1.000
_cell.length_c   1.000
_cell.angle_alpha   90.00
_cell.angle_beta   90.00
_cell.angle_gamma   90.00
#
_symmetry.space_group_name_H-M   'P 1'
#
loop_
_entity.id
_entity.type
_entity.pdbx_description
1 polymer ?
#
loop_
_entity_poly.entity_id
_entity_poly.type
_entity_poly.pdbx_seq_one_letter_code
_entity_poly.pdbx_strand_id
1 'polypeptide(L)'
;MRRHKHMAILTLLVFTISLTGCATDGHYDPARSGAVGALGGAATGAALGSIIGAATGSPGTGAWVGAATGAVAGGVAGILYAAHMNRRTQESAMAAQTYNYTPTQGNFVDIGEVSAQPGALRPGQEVLLGMTYTILTPDNAPQMVTITREVRKDGMIMGQPYQTQASNINGTYHDQVTFRLPGNAAPGVYTVTSRISSGAGSAEKFTSFTIM
;
A
#
# COMPACT_ATOMS: atom_id res chain seq x y z
N MET A 1 -34.87 -41.06 15.08
CA MET A 1 -33.61 -41.27 14.32
C MET A 1 -33.59 -40.65 12.90
N ARG A 2 -34.67 -40.66 12.09
CA ARG A 2 -34.65 -40.05 10.72
C ARG A 2 -34.38 -38.53 10.71
N ARG A 3 -34.89 -37.76 11.68
CA ARG A 3 -34.73 -36.29 11.74
C ARG A 3 -33.27 -35.83 11.98
N HIS A 4 -32.50 -36.57 12.78
CA HIS A 4 -31.08 -36.25 13.02
C HIS A 4 -30.19 -36.54 11.81
N LYS A 5 -30.54 -37.55 10.99
CA LYS A 5 -29.85 -37.83 9.73
C LYS A 5 -30.07 -36.69 8.72
N HIS A 6 -31.27 -36.13 8.64
CA HIS A 6 -31.56 -34.97 7.78
C HIS A 6 -30.88 -33.68 8.27
N MET A 7 -30.82 -33.43 9.59
CA MET A 7 -30.05 -32.29 10.13
C MET A 7 -28.55 -32.45 9.88
N ALA A 8 -27.97 -33.63 10.11
CA ALA A 8 -26.55 -33.88 9.85
C ALA A 8 -26.19 -33.73 8.36
N ILE A 9 -27.07 -34.17 7.45
CA ILE A 9 -26.89 -33.98 6.00
C ILE A 9 -27.00 -32.49 5.62
N LEU A 10 -27.92 -31.73 6.23
CA LEU A 10 -28.06 -30.30 5.97
C LEU A 10 -26.84 -29.50 6.46
N THR A 11 -26.32 -29.83 7.65
CA THR A 11 -25.11 -29.20 8.21
C THR A 11 -23.86 -29.55 7.39
N LEU A 12 -23.74 -30.79 6.91
CA LEU A 12 -22.66 -31.22 6.04
C LEU A 12 -22.70 -30.52 4.67
N LEU A 13 -23.90 -30.32 4.10
CA LEU A 13 -24.10 -29.64 2.81
C LEU A 13 -23.71 -28.15 2.88
N VAL A 14 -24.07 -27.47 3.97
CA VAL A 14 -23.70 -26.06 4.22
C VAL A 14 -22.19 -25.91 4.42
N PHE A 15 -21.55 -26.87 5.08
CA PHE A 15 -20.09 -26.87 5.27
C PHE A 15 -19.34 -27.06 3.94
N THR A 16 -19.84 -27.90 3.03
CA THR A 16 -19.22 -28.10 1.71
C THR A 16 -19.32 -26.91 0.76
N ILE A 17 -20.38 -26.08 0.87
CA ILE A 17 -20.55 -24.87 0.03
C ILE A 17 -19.63 -23.73 0.51
N SER A 18 -19.23 -23.76 1.78
CA SER A 18 -18.38 -22.73 2.37
C SER A 18 -16.91 -22.80 1.90
N LEU A 19 -16.50 -23.90 1.25
CA LEU A 19 -15.15 -24.07 0.71
C LEU A 19 -15.01 -23.70 -0.78
N THR A 20 -16.11 -23.43 -1.50
CA THR A 20 -16.05 -22.96 -2.90
C THR A 20 -15.94 -21.42 -2.96
N GLY A 21 -14.98 -20.86 -2.22
CA GLY A 21 -14.50 -19.50 -2.46
C GLY A 21 -13.47 -19.53 -3.59
N CYS A 22 -13.90 -19.88 -4.81
CA CYS A 22 -13.01 -19.87 -5.96
C CYS A 22 -12.52 -18.44 -6.20
N ALA A 23 -11.20 -18.27 -6.14
CA ALA A 23 -10.50 -17.03 -6.45
C ALA A 23 -11.03 -16.45 -7.77
N THR A 24 -11.43 -15.17 -7.76
CA THR A 24 -11.92 -14.50 -8.95
C THR A 24 -10.76 -14.22 -9.90
N ASP A 25 -10.77 -14.90 -11.04
CA ASP A 25 -9.83 -14.70 -12.15
C ASP A 25 -9.90 -13.27 -12.74
N GLY A 26 -8.75 -12.59 -12.68
CA GLY A 26 -8.06 -11.89 -13.76
C GLY A 26 -8.71 -10.73 -14.54
N HIS A 27 -10.03 -10.52 -14.50
CA HIS A 27 -10.69 -9.46 -15.27
C HIS A 27 -11.34 -8.43 -14.33
N TYR A 28 -10.79 -7.21 -14.40
CA TYR A 28 -11.13 -6.05 -13.58
C TYR A 28 -12.42 -5.39 -14.09
N ASP A 29 -13.47 -5.46 -13.27
CA ASP A 29 -14.70 -4.70 -13.45
C ASP A 29 -15.14 -4.14 -12.08
N PRO A 30 -15.21 -2.80 -11.91
CA PRO A 30 -15.67 -2.19 -10.66
C PRO A 30 -17.10 -2.62 -10.30
N ALA A 31 -17.97 -2.90 -11.27
CA ALA A 31 -19.32 -3.40 -11.02
C ALA A 31 -19.27 -4.82 -10.43
N ARG A 32 -18.34 -5.66 -10.89
CA ARG A 32 -18.16 -7.03 -10.39
C ARG A 32 -17.60 -7.04 -8.97
N SER A 33 -16.65 -6.17 -8.65
CA SER A 33 -16.07 -6.08 -7.30
C SER A 33 -17.07 -5.54 -6.28
N GLY A 34 -17.87 -4.55 -6.68
CA GLY A 34 -19.02 -4.08 -5.89
C GLY A 34 -20.08 -5.18 -5.72
N ALA A 35 -20.38 -5.95 -6.76
CA ALA A 35 -21.33 -7.05 -6.68
C ALA A 35 -20.83 -8.17 -5.73
N VAL A 36 -19.56 -8.57 -5.81
CA VAL A 36 -18.98 -9.57 -4.90
C VAL A 36 -18.97 -9.08 -3.46
N GLY A 37 -18.56 -7.83 -3.24
CA GLY A 37 -18.62 -7.21 -1.91
C GLY A 37 -20.04 -7.09 -1.36
N ALA A 38 -21.00 -6.75 -2.21
CA ALA A 38 -22.41 -6.65 -1.84
C ALA A 38 -23.01 -8.02 -1.51
N LEU A 39 -22.71 -9.06 -2.29
CA LEU A 39 -23.18 -10.41 -2.01
C LEU A 39 -22.58 -10.98 -0.71
N GLY A 40 -21.27 -10.78 -0.51
CA GLY A 40 -20.59 -11.20 0.73
C GLY A 40 -21.11 -10.44 1.95
N GLY A 41 -21.29 -9.12 1.82
CA GLY A 41 -21.86 -8.27 2.86
C GLY A 41 -23.33 -8.58 3.15
N ALA A 42 -24.13 -8.91 2.14
CA ALA A 42 -25.54 -9.30 2.31
C ALA A 42 -25.67 -10.60 3.11
N ALA A 43 -24.87 -11.61 2.78
CA ALA A 43 -24.92 -12.91 3.45
C ALA A 43 -24.50 -12.80 4.92
N THR A 44 -23.40 -12.10 5.19
CA THR A 44 -22.92 -11.85 6.56
C THR A 44 -23.88 -10.95 7.35
N GLY A 45 -24.38 -9.89 6.74
CA GLY A 45 -25.38 -9.00 7.32
C GLY A 45 -26.70 -9.71 7.65
N ALA A 46 -27.18 -10.60 6.78
CA ALA A 46 -28.39 -11.41 7.02
C ALA A 46 -28.22 -12.35 8.22
N ALA A 47 -27.06 -13.03 8.30
CA ALA A 47 -26.77 -13.94 9.39
C ALA A 47 -26.75 -13.21 10.74
N LEU A 48 -26.03 -12.10 10.84
CA LEU A 48 -25.97 -11.29 12.06
C LEU A 48 -27.31 -10.64 12.40
N GLY A 49 -28.00 -10.10 11.39
CA GLY A 49 -29.31 -9.49 11.56
C GLY A 49 -30.38 -10.49 12.03
N SER A 50 -30.30 -11.75 11.60
CA SER A 50 -31.21 -12.81 12.04
C SER A 50 -31.08 -13.15 13.53
N ILE A 51 -29.87 -13.06 14.08
CA ILE A 51 -29.58 -13.30 15.50
C ILE A 51 -30.18 -12.17 16.35
N ILE A 52 -29.95 -10.93 15.93
CA ILE A 52 -30.50 -9.74 16.63
C ILE A 52 -32.02 -9.72 16.50
N GLY A 53 -32.56 -10.03 15.33
CA GLY A 53 -33.99 -10.16 15.10
C GLY A 53 -34.63 -11.28 15.91
N ALA A 54 -33.94 -12.40 16.13
CA ALA A 54 -34.42 -13.48 16.99
C ALA A 54 -34.59 -13.02 18.45
N ALA A 55 -33.68 -12.17 18.95
CA ALA A 55 -33.76 -11.60 20.29
C ALA A 55 -34.94 -10.63 20.47
N THR A 56 -35.42 -10.01 19.39
CA THR A 56 -36.56 -9.09 19.38
C THR A 56 -37.86 -9.71 18.86
N GLY A 57 -37.89 -11.04 18.64
CA GLY A 57 -39.07 -11.78 18.19
C GLY A 57 -39.36 -11.73 16.68
N SER A 58 -38.46 -11.12 15.90
CA SER A 58 -38.63 -10.88 14.45
C SER A 58 -37.38 -11.29 13.64
N PRO A 59 -36.96 -12.57 13.63
CA PRO A 59 -35.73 -13.00 12.98
C PRO A 59 -35.70 -12.75 11.46
N GLY A 60 -36.84 -12.88 10.77
CA GLY A 60 -36.95 -12.60 9.34
C GLY A 60 -36.76 -11.13 9.00
N THR A 61 -37.32 -10.23 9.80
CA THR A 61 -37.16 -8.78 9.64
C THR A 61 -35.73 -8.35 9.95
N GLY A 62 -35.13 -8.88 11.02
CA GLY A 62 -33.73 -8.63 11.35
C GLY A 62 -32.77 -9.11 10.26
N ALA A 63 -33.04 -10.28 9.67
CA ALA A 63 -32.25 -10.82 8.56
C ALA A 63 -32.34 -9.94 7.30
N TRP A 64 -33.55 -9.49 6.92
CA TRP A 64 -33.75 -8.63 5.75
C TRP A 64 -33.05 -7.28 5.88
N VAL A 65 -33.20 -6.64 7.04
CA VAL A 65 -32.55 -5.36 7.34
C VAL A 65 -31.04 -5.53 7.35
N GLY A 66 -30.53 -6.55 8.05
CA GLY A 66 -29.11 -6.86 8.08
C GLY A 66 -28.53 -7.18 6.71
N ALA A 67 -29.25 -7.91 5.86
CA ALA A 67 -28.85 -8.22 4.50
C ALA A 67 -28.75 -6.96 3.63
N ALA A 68 -29.77 -6.11 3.65
CA ALA A 68 -29.79 -4.87 2.87
C ALA A 68 -28.65 -3.93 3.30
N THR A 69 -28.47 -3.73 4.60
CA THR A 69 -27.39 -2.88 5.14
C THR A 69 -26.01 -3.46 4.83
N GLY A 70 -25.83 -4.78 5.02
CA GLY A 70 -24.59 -5.47 4.71
C GLY A 70 -24.24 -5.44 3.22
N ALA A 71 -25.22 -5.55 2.33
CA ALA A 71 -25.02 -5.48 0.89
C ALA A 71 -24.50 -4.11 0.44
N VAL A 72 -25.09 -3.03 0.96
CA VAL A 72 -24.66 -1.68 0.65
C VAL A 72 -23.24 -1.43 1.18
N ALA A 73 -22.99 -1.76 2.44
CA ALA A 73 -21.68 -1.57 3.06
C ALA A 73 -20.59 -2.38 2.36
N GLY A 74 -20.84 -3.68 2.13
CA GLY A 74 -19.92 -4.57 1.43
C GLY A 74 -19.71 -4.16 -0.03
N GLY A 75 -20.74 -3.70 -0.72
CA GLY A 75 -20.63 -3.22 -2.11
C GLY A 75 -19.77 -1.97 -2.24
N VAL A 76 -19.98 -0.98 -1.38
CA VAL A 76 -19.15 0.24 -1.34
C VAL A 76 -17.70 -0.11 -0.97
N ALA A 77 -17.50 -0.93 0.07
CA ALA A 77 -16.16 -1.37 0.47
C ALA A 77 -15.45 -2.14 -0.65
N GLY A 78 -16.16 -3.00 -1.38
CA GLY A 78 -15.63 -3.73 -2.53
C GLY A 78 -15.19 -2.83 -3.67
N ILE A 79 -15.98 -1.79 -4.00
CA ILE A 79 -15.62 -0.78 -5.01
C ILE A 79 -14.37 0.00 -4.60
N LEU A 80 -14.30 0.45 -3.34
CA LEU A 80 -13.14 1.21 -2.83
C LEU A 80 -11.87 0.37 -2.79
N TYR A 81 -11.98 -0.87 -2.31
CA TYR A 81 -10.87 -1.82 -2.29
C TYR A 81 -10.36 -2.11 -3.71
N ALA A 82 -11.28 -2.34 -4.66
CA ALA A 82 -10.92 -2.54 -6.06
C ALA A 82 -10.24 -1.32 -6.68
N ALA A 83 -10.73 -0.11 -6.39
CA ALA A 83 -10.12 1.13 -6.88
C ALA A 83 -8.69 1.32 -6.33
N HIS A 84 -8.48 1.01 -5.06
CA HIS A 84 -7.15 1.09 -4.43
C HIS A 84 -6.18 0.07 -5.06
N MET A 85 -6.62 -1.18 -5.24
CA MET A 85 -5.80 -2.20 -5.88
C MET A 85 -5.46 -1.85 -7.34
N ASN A 86 -6.43 -1.30 -8.09
CA ASN A 86 -6.24 -0.95 -9.49
C ASN A 86 -5.17 0.13 -9.68
N ARG A 87 -5.17 1.17 -8.83
CA ARG A 87 -4.13 2.21 -8.85
C ARG A 87 -2.75 1.59 -8.63
N ARG A 88 -2.64 0.70 -7.64
CA ARG A 88 -1.37 0.01 -7.34
C ARG A 88 -0.89 -0.84 -8.51
N THR A 89 -1.76 -1.62 -9.15
CA THR A 89 -1.39 -2.41 -10.32
C THR A 89 -1.01 -1.56 -11.54
N GLN A 90 -1.69 -0.43 -11.74
CA GLN A 90 -1.35 0.51 -12.81
C GLN A 90 0.01 1.17 -12.55
N GLU A 91 0.27 1.63 -11.33
CA GLU A 91 1.57 2.18 -10.91
C GLU A 91 2.70 1.15 -11.13
N SER A 92 2.49 -0.11 -10.76
CA SER A 92 3.46 -1.19 -11.01
C SER A 92 3.70 -1.39 -12.52
N ALA A 93 2.64 -1.45 -13.32
CA ALA A 93 2.74 -1.69 -14.75
C ALA A 93 3.39 -0.52 -15.50
N MET A 94 3.05 0.72 -15.13
CA MET A 94 3.67 1.93 -15.68
C MET A 94 5.16 1.97 -15.36
N ALA A 95 5.55 1.72 -14.11
CA ALA A 95 6.95 1.66 -13.72
C ALA A 95 7.70 0.57 -14.49
N ALA A 96 7.13 -0.63 -14.60
CA ALA A 96 7.75 -1.72 -15.37
C ALA A 96 7.95 -1.34 -16.85
N GLN A 97 6.98 -0.64 -17.46
CA GLN A 97 7.09 -0.15 -18.84
C GLN A 97 8.14 0.95 -18.99
N THR A 98 8.16 1.94 -18.09
CA THR A 98 9.14 3.05 -18.12
C THR A 98 10.57 2.54 -18.07
N TYR A 99 10.82 1.47 -17.32
CA TYR A 99 12.16 0.90 -17.15
C TYR A 99 12.42 -0.32 -18.03
N ASN A 100 11.52 -0.69 -18.95
CA ASN A 100 11.59 -1.90 -19.78
C ASN A 100 11.91 -3.18 -18.96
N TYR A 101 11.31 -3.24 -17.78
CA TYR A 101 11.55 -4.29 -16.81
C TYR A 101 10.87 -5.59 -17.23
N THR A 102 11.60 -6.70 -17.07
CA THR A 102 11.05 -8.04 -17.23
C THR A 102 11.38 -8.88 -15.99
N PRO A 103 10.45 -9.72 -15.48
CA PRO A 103 10.71 -10.51 -14.26
C PRO A 103 11.96 -11.41 -14.33
N THR A 104 12.40 -11.79 -15.53
CA THR A 104 13.61 -12.59 -15.75
C THR A 104 14.91 -11.82 -15.51
N GLN A 105 14.87 -10.49 -15.47
CA GLN A 105 16.02 -9.65 -15.11
C GLN A 105 16.33 -9.70 -13.60
N GLY A 106 15.43 -10.25 -12.78
CA GLY A 106 15.57 -10.28 -11.33
C GLY A 106 15.07 -8.99 -10.69
N ASN A 107 15.61 -8.62 -9.53
CA ASN A 107 15.18 -7.44 -8.81
C ASN A 107 15.75 -6.16 -9.43
N PHE A 108 14.95 -5.10 -9.44
CA PHE A 108 15.34 -3.77 -9.89
C PHE A 108 15.03 -2.75 -8.80
N VAL A 109 16.04 -2.01 -8.35
CA VAL A 109 15.91 -0.91 -7.38
C VAL A 109 16.72 0.25 -7.90
N ASP A 110 16.09 1.41 -8.06
CA ASP A 110 16.74 2.61 -8.59
C ASP A 110 16.21 3.89 -7.94
N ILE A 111 17.05 4.92 -7.90
CA ILE A 111 16.67 6.28 -7.51
C ILE A 111 16.70 7.15 -8.78
N GLY A 112 15.51 7.41 -9.32
CA GLY A 112 15.34 8.19 -10.54
C GLY A 112 15.70 9.67 -10.35
N GLU A 113 15.29 10.28 -9.22
CA GLU A 113 15.50 11.71 -8.98
C GLU A 113 15.76 12.00 -7.50
N VAL A 114 16.62 12.99 -7.24
CA VAL A 114 16.81 13.59 -5.92
C VAL A 114 16.88 15.11 -6.07
N SER A 115 16.31 15.83 -5.11
CA SER A 115 16.27 17.29 -5.13
C SER A 115 16.55 17.88 -3.75
N ALA A 116 17.12 19.08 -3.74
CA ALA A 116 17.30 19.90 -2.55
C ALA A 116 16.82 21.33 -2.85
N GLN A 117 15.74 21.76 -2.21
CA GLN A 117 15.09 23.04 -2.49
C GLN A 117 14.78 23.81 -1.20
N PRO A 118 15.15 25.10 -1.10
CA PRO A 118 15.92 25.86 -2.08
C PRO A 118 17.39 25.41 -2.13
N GLY A 119 18.04 25.60 -3.29
CA GLY A 119 19.45 25.21 -3.48
C GLY A 119 20.46 26.15 -2.81
N ALA A 120 20.02 27.32 -2.33
CA ALA A 120 20.85 28.31 -1.65
C ALA A 120 20.16 28.77 -0.36
N LEU A 121 20.86 28.66 0.76
CA LEU A 121 20.31 28.80 2.11
C LEU A 121 21.23 29.63 3.01
N ARG A 122 20.72 30.05 4.15
CA ARG A 122 21.45 30.63 5.28
C ARG A 122 21.41 29.67 6.47
N PRO A 123 22.34 29.78 7.43
CA PRO A 123 22.28 28.99 8.67
C PRO A 123 20.92 29.11 9.36
N GLY A 124 20.43 28.02 9.93
CA GLY A 124 19.12 27.96 10.58
C GLY A 124 17.90 27.80 9.66
N GLN A 125 18.06 27.95 8.33
CA GLN A 125 16.98 27.72 7.37
C GLN A 125 16.71 26.24 7.13
N GLU A 126 15.60 25.95 6.46
CA GLU A 126 15.17 24.60 6.12
C GLU A 126 15.33 24.35 4.61
N VAL A 127 15.68 23.10 4.28
CA VAL A 127 15.75 22.61 2.90
C VAL A 127 14.83 21.40 2.76
N LEU A 128 13.99 21.40 1.74
CA LEU A 128 13.18 20.27 1.33
C LEU A 128 14.03 19.33 0.48
N LEU A 129 14.17 18.08 0.94
CA LEU A 129 14.91 17.03 0.27
C LEU A 129 13.93 16.04 -0.36
N GLY A 130 13.83 16.04 -1.68
CA GLY A 130 12.98 15.14 -2.45
C GLY A 130 13.72 13.92 -2.96
N MET A 131 13.02 12.80 -3.09
CA MET A 131 13.50 11.59 -3.74
C MET A 131 12.37 10.89 -4.49
N THR A 132 12.63 10.51 -5.74
CA THR A 132 11.77 9.62 -6.53
C THR A 132 12.52 8.32 -6.76
N TYR A 133 11.90 7.20 -6.43
CA TYR A 133 12.54 5.89 -6.52
C TYR A 133 11.61 4.81 -7.02
N THR A 134 12.19 3.77 -7.61
CA THR A 134 11.48 2.65 -8.21
C THR A 134 11.97 1.34 -7.62
N ILE A 135 11.03 0.46 -7.27
CA ILE A 135 11.30 -0.92 -6.88
C ILE A 135 10.47 -1.84 -7.77
N LEU A 136 11.09 -2.83 -8.38
CA LEU A 136 10.42 -3.87 -9.16
C LEU A 136 11.03 -5.22 -8.80
N THR A 137 10.18 -6.20 -8.53
CA THR A 137 10.55 -7.57 -8.14
C THR A 137 9.75 -8.56 -8.98
N PRO A 138 10.25 -9.79 -9.21
CA PRO A 138 9.57 -10.76 -10.07
C PRO A 138 8.19 -11.17 -9.57
N ASP A 139 7.99 -11.24 -8.25
CA ASP A 139 6.75 -11.69 -7.60
C ASP A 139 5.79 -10.55 -7.24
N ASN A 140 6.23 -9.29 -7.37
CA ASN A 140 5.50 -8.11 -6.94
C ASN A 140 5.07 -8.17 -5.46
N ALA A 141 5.82 -8.89 -4.63
CA ALA A 141 5.54 -9.01 -3.21
C ALA A 141 5.93 -7.72 -2.47
N PRO A 142 5.23 -7.36 -1.38
CA PRO A 142 5.60 -6.21 -0.56
C PRO A 142 7.04 -6.32 -0.03
N GLN A 143 7.85 -5.30 -0.30
CA GLN A 143 9.24 -5.16 0.14
C GLN A 143 9.33 -4.11 1.22
N MET A 144 10.05 -4.44 2.30
CA MET A 144 10.42 -3.45 3.31
C MET A 144 11.57 -2.61 2.78
N VAL A 145 11.32 -1.31 2.60
CA VAL A 145 12.26 -0.34 2.06
C VAL A 145 12.69 0.60 3.17
N THR A 146 14.00 0.64 3.45
CA THR A 146 14.62 1.64 4.32
C THR A 146 15.19 2.75 3.46
N ILE A 147 14.72 3.97 3.70
CA ILE A 147 15.17 5.20 3.06
C ILE A 147 16.08 5.91 4.05
N THR A 148 17.26 6.33 3.62
CA THR A 148 18.20 7.10 4.44
C THR A 148 18.64 8.34 3.68
N ARG A 149 18.58 9.51 4.31
CA ARG A 149 19.17 10.75 3.80
C ARG A 149 20.19 11.28 4.78
N GLU A 150 21.41 11.47 4.28
CA GLU A 150 22.52 11.99 5.06
C GLU A 150 23.05 13.28 4.45
N VAL A 151 23.07 14.35 5.24
CA VAL A 151 23.65 15.63 4.85
C VAL A 151 25.09 15.67 5.32
N ARG A 152 26.02 15.97 4.40
CA ARG A 152 27.45 16.03 4.68
C ARG A 152 28.04 17.37 4.26
N LYS A 153 29.04 17.84 5.01
CA LYS A 153 29.92 18.95 4.64
C LYS A 153 31.36 18.45 4.71
N ASP A 154 32.10 18.55 3.61
CA ASP A 154 33.50 18.10 3.55
C ASP A 154 33.70 16.65 4.04
N GLY A 155 32.71 15.79 3.77
CA GLY A 155 32.68 14.39 4.20
C GLY A 155 32.18 14.14 5.63
N MET A 156 32.03 15.18 6.45
CA MET A 156 31.50 15.07 7.82
C MET A 156 29.97 15.10 7.84
N ILE A 157 29.38 14.18 8.59
CA ILE A 157 27.92 14.09 8.77
C ILE A 157 27.42 15.29 9.58
N MET A 158 26.42 15.97 9.04
CA MET A 158 25.77 17.12 9.65
C MET A 158 24.48 16.67 10.33
N GLY A 159 24.58 16.22 11.58
CA GLY A 159 23.44 15.78 12.39
C GLY A 159 23.12 14.29 12.22
N GLN A 160 21.93 13.87 12.65
CA GLN A 160 21.48 12.49 12.48
C GLN A 160 20.93 12.29 11.06
N PRO A 161 21.27 11.17 10.39
CA PRO A 161 20.62 10.82 9.13
C PRO A 161 19.11 10.68 9.32
N TYR A 162 18.34 11.18 8.36
CA TYR A 162 16.90 10.93 8.33
C TYR A 162 16.68 9.51 7.83
N GLN A 163 15.94 8.71 8.58
CA GLN A 163 15.63 7.34 8.23
C GLN A 163 14.13 7.08 8.31
N THR A 164 13.54 6.58 7.23
CA THR A 164 12.14 6.17 7.14
C THR A 164 12.04 4.76 6.58
N GLN A 165 10.98 4.05 6.97
CA GLN A 165 10.69 2.72 6.46
C GLN A 165 9.33 2.74 5.76
N ALA A 166 9.24 2.06 4.62
CA ALA A 166 8.01 1.89 3.86
C ALA A 166 7.84 0.43 3.44
N SER A 167 6.60 -0.02 3.26
CA SER A 167 6.28 -1.33 2.68
C SER A 167 5.73 -1.12 1.28
N ASN A 168 6.55 -1.44 0.27
CA ASN A 168 6.26 -1.12 -1.12
C ASN A 168 6.16 -2.38 -1.97
N ILE A 169 5.13 -2.46 -2.80
CA ILE A 169 5.11 -3.41 -3.93
C ILE A 169 5.78 -2.76 -5.14
N ASN A 170 5.77 -3.40 -6.31
CA ASN A 170 6.35 -2.83 -7.53
C ASN A 170 5.74 -1.47 -7.86
N GLY A 171 6.57 -0.49 -8.19
CA GLY A 171 6.12 0.84 -8.56
C GLY A 171 7.19 1.91 -8.36
N THR A 172 6.82 3.14 -8.73
CA THR A 172 7.61 4.35 -8.49
C THR A 172 6.95 5.17 -7.38
N TYR A 173 7.76 5.64 -6.44
CA TYR A 173 7.34 6.30 -5.22
C TYR A 173 8.06 7.64 -5.05
N HIS A 174 7.40 8.57 -4.37
CA HIS A 174 7.95 9.87 -4.04
C HIS A 174 8.02 10.02 -2.52
N ASP A 175 9.19 10.42 -2.03
CA ASP A 175 9.43 10.68 -0.62
C ASP A 175 10.06 12.07 -0.47
N GLN A 176 9.67 12.78 0.58
CA GLN A 176 10.16 14.14 0.86
C GLN A 176 10.39 14.30 2.36
N VAL A 177 11.48 14.97 2.72
CA VAL A 177 11.76 15.33 4.11
C VAL A 177 12.31 16.74 4.21
N THR A 178 11.92 17.44 5.26
CA THR A 178 12.46 18.77 5.58
C THR A 178 13.64 18.62 6.51
N PHE A 179 14.81 19.10 6.07
CA PHE A 179 16.04 19.16 6.87
C PHE A 179 16.24 20.59 7.38
N ARG A 180 16.38 20.77 8.70
CA ARG A 180 16.69 22.07 9.31
C ARG A 180 18.19 22.21 9.53
N LEU A 181 18.78 23.24 8.94
CA LEU A 181 20.19 23.55 9.12
C LEU A 181 20.48 23.99 10.56
N PRO A 182 21.61 23.57 11.15
CA PRO A 182 22.10 24.17 12.38
C PRO A 182 22.26 25.69 12.24
N GLY A 183 21.97 26.44 13.30
CA GLY A 183 22.12 27.91 13.30
C GLY A 183 23.58 28.38 13.14
N ASN A 184 24.53 27.50 13.39
CA ASN A 184 25.98 27.71 13.25
C ASN A 184 26.56 26.96 12.04
N ALA A 185 25.74 26.56 11.07
CA ALA A 185 26.21 25.85 9.88
C ALA A 185 27.22 26.70 9.10
N ALA A 186 28.39 26.14 8.81
CA ALA A 186 29.46 26.85 8.10
C ALA A 186 29.09 27.07 6.62
N PRO A 187 29.42 28.23 6.01
CA PRO A 187 29.19 28.50 4.59
C PRO A 187 29.87 27.49 3.67
N GLY A 188 29.29 27.24 2.49
CA GLY A 188 29.83 26.33 1.47
C GLY A 188 28.82 25.28 0.99
N VAL A 189 29.31 24.32 0.20
CA VAL A 189 28.49 23.26 -0.40
C VAL A 189 28.25 22.14 0.59
N TYR A 190 27.00 21.69 0.67
CA TYR A 190 26.58 20.52 1.43
C TYR A 190 26.07 19.48 0.44
N THR A 191 26.55 18.24 0.59
CA THR A 191 26.10 17.11 -0.22
C THR A 191 25.05 16.33 0.55
N VAL A 192 23.98 15.96 -0.13
CA VAL A 192 22.94 15.09 0.40
C VAL A 192 23.07 13.74 -0.29
N THR A 193 23.32 12.70 0.48
CA THR A 193 23.33 11.33 0.01
C THR A 193 22.01 10.67 0.36
N SER A 194 21.21 10.35 -0.66
CA SER A 194 19.97 9.62 -0.52
C SER A 194 20.22 8.16 -0.88
N ARG A 195 19.88 7.25 0.04
CA ARG A 195 20.05 5.81 -0.12
C ARG A 195 18.74 5.09 0.12
N ILE A 196 18.54 4.05 -0.67
CA ILE A 196 17.48 3.06 -0.48
C ILE A 196 18.12 1.71 -0.25
N SER A 197 17.58 0.98 0.73
CA SER A 197 17.98 -0.40 1.03
C SER A 197 16.73 -1.24 1.27
N SER A 198 16.67 -2.41 0.64
CA SER A 198 15.56 -3.37 0.78
C SER A 198 16.09 -4.80 0.62
N GLY A 199 15.24 -5.80 0.89
CA GLY A 199 15.57 -7.19 0.55
C GLY A 199 15.77 -7.42 -0.95
N ALA A 200 15.20 -6.56 -1.80
CA ALA A 200 15.33 -6.64 -3.25
C ALA A 200 16.65 -6.06 -3.78
N GLY A 201 17.27 -5.13 -3.06
CA GLY A 201 18.48 -4.43 -3.49
C GLY A 201 18.61 -3.04 -2.85
N SER A 202 19.63 -2.32 -3.29
CA SER A 202 19.94 -0.96 -2.80
C SER A 202 20.35 -0.03 -3.93
N ALA A 203 20.05 1.25 -3.78
CA ALA A 203 20.46 2.31 -4.70
C ALA A 203 20.88 3.56 -3.91
N GLU A 204 21.73 4.40 -4.51
CA GLU A 204 22.20 5.65 -3.92
C GLU A 204 22.29 6.75 -4.97
N LYS A 205 21.93 7.97 -4.58
CA LYS A 205 22.04 9.15 -5.43
C LYS A 205 22.35 10.40 -4.62
N PHE A 206 23.02 11.35 -5.24
CA PHE A 206 23.50 12.56 -4.59
C PHE A 206 22.81 13.80 -5.15
N THR A 207 22.54 14.76 -4.27
CA THR A 207 22.21 16.14 -4.63
C THR A 207 23.00 17.08 -3.72
N SER A 208 22.89 18.39 -3.93
CA SER A 208 23.61 19.38 -3.13
C SER A 208 22.83 20.67 -2.98
N PHE A 209 23.10 21.37 -1.91
CA PHE A 209 22.68 22.76 -1.71
C PHE A 209 23.87 23.56 -1.13
N THR A 210 23.79 24.87 -1.18
CA THR A 210 24.84 25.78 -0.74
C THR A 210 24.36 26.64 0.42
N ILE A 211 25.21 26.83 1.43
CA ILE A 211 25.00 27.83 2.48
C ILE A 211 25.83 29.07 2.13
N MET A 212 25.18 30.23 2.08
CA MET A 212 25.76 31.55 1.81
C MET A 212 25.98 32.34 3.10
#